data_AF-A0A6P0Q3G1-F1
#
_entry.id   AF-A0A6P0Q3G1-F1
#
_cell.length_a   1.000
_cell.length_b   1.000
_cell.length_c   1.000
_cell.angle_alpha   90.00
_cell.angle_beta   90.00
_cell.angle_gamma   90.00
#
_symmetry.space_group_name_H-M   'P 1'
#
loop_
_entity.id
_entity.type
_entity.pdbx_description
1 polymer ?
#
loop_
_entity_poly.entity_id
_entity_poly.type
_entity_poly.pdbx_seq_one_letter_code
_entity_poly.pdbx_strand_id
1 'polypeptide(L)'
;MLKVAEFQELAVLELRGGTHLVLRNKPEAAPGQASFDLMVDDLKAQQVALQEAGYAPSEIREGRIHSVFDVSEPSGNIITFYDSHVVGPV
;
A
#
# COMPACT_ATOMS: atom_id res chain seq x y z
N MET A 1 -10.22 4.38 11.29
CA MET A 1 -10.63 2.97 11.42
C MET A 1 -10.62 2.39 10.03
N LEU A 2 -9.70 1.48 9.72
CA LEU A 2 -9.71 0.74 8.45
C LEU A 2 -10.97 -0.13 8.45
N LYS A 3 -11.80 -0.03 7.42
CA LYS A 3 -12.95 -0.92 7.27
C LYS A 3 -12.56 -2.03 6.30
N VAL A 4 -12.69 -3.26 6.80
CA VAL A 4 -12.45 -4.47 6.03
C VAL A 4 -13.76 -5.24 5.97
N ALA A 5 -14.21 -5.56 4.76
CA ALA A 5 -15.31 -6.49 4.53
C ALA A 5 -14.74 -7.83 4.05
N GLU A 6 -15.00 -8.90 4.79
CA GLU A 6 -14.47 -10.23 4.50
C GLU A 6 -15.57 -11.14 3.93
N PHE A 7 -15.20 -11.92 2.92
CA PHE A 7 -16.04 -12.92 2.26
C PHE A 7 -15.23 -14.21 2.10
N GLN A 8 -15.87 -15.32 1.67
CA GLN A 8 -15.20 -16.62 1.58
C GLN A 8 -13.94 -16.63 0.70
N GLU A 9 -13.91 -15.87 -0.40
CA GLU A 9 -12.80 -15.89 -1.37
C GLU A 9 -12.13 -14.53 -1.58
N LEU A 10 -12.61 -13.48 -0.90
CA LEU A 10 -12.10 -12.12 -1.08
C LEU A 10 -12.25 -11.28 0.17
N ALA A 11 -11.39 -10.26 0.29
CA ALA A 11 -11.51 -9.18 1.26
C ALA A 11 -11.53 -7.84 0.53
N VAL A 12 -12.33 -6.89 1.02
CA VAL A 12 -12.40 -5.52 0.49
C VAL A 12 -11.93 -4.55 1.57
N LEU A 13 -10.89 -3.78 1.26
CA LEU A 13 -10.36 -2.72 2.10
C LEU A 13 -10.90 -1.39 1.58
N GLU A 14 -11.61 -0.67 2.44
CA GLU A 14 -12.03 0.70 2.14
C GLU A 14 -10.86 1.67 2.37
N LEU A 15 -10.50 2.40 1.33
CA LEU A 15 -9.50 3.46 1.36
C LEU A 15 -10.20 4.84 1.35
N ARG A 16 -9.41 5.90 1.56
CA ARG A 16 -9.91 7.29 1.48
C ARG A 16 -10.47 7.58 0.09
N GLY A 17 -11.47 8.47 0.02
CA GLY A 17 -12.03 8.93 -1.25
C GLY A 17 -12.99 7.95 -1.93
N GLY A 18 -13.45 6.91 -1.21
CA GLY A 18 -14.35 5.90 -1.75
C GLY A 18 -13.67 4.86 -2.65
N THR A 19 -12.34 4.83 -2.66
CA THR A 19 -11.54 3.80 -3.35
C THR A 19 -11.56 2.50 -2.56
N HIS A 20 -11.64 1.37 -3.26
CA HIS A 20 -11.65 0.05 -2.64
C HIS A 20 -10.52 -0.80 -3.21
N LEU A 21 -9.76 -1.47 -2.34
CA LEU A 21 -8.81 -2.50 -2.73
C LEU A 21 -9.44 -3.87 -2.47
N VAL A 22 -9.52 -4.70 -3.52
CA VAL A 22 -10.07 -6.05 -3.43
C VAL A 22 -8.92 -7.05 -3.46
N LEU A 23 -8.77 -7.83 -2.40
CA LEU A 23 -7.85 -8.96 -2.34
C LEU A 23 -8.64 -10.23 -2.63
N ARG A 24 -8.16 -11.05 -3.57
CA ARG A 24 -8.73 -12.36 -3.88
C ARG A 24 -7.69 -13.43 -3.67
N ASN A 25 -8.09 -14.55 -3.08
CA ASN A 25 -7.20 -15.71 -2.99
C ASN A 25 -7.07 -16.35 -4.39
N LYS A 26 -5.90 -16.21 -5.01
CA LYS A 26 -5.61 -16.75 -6.34
C LYS A 26 -4.23 -17.43 -6.33
N PRO A 27 -4.14 -18.69 -5.85
CA PRO A 27 -2.86 -19.36 -5.58
C PRO A 27 -2.01 -19.60 -6.82
N GLU A 28 -2.60 -19.62 -8.01
CA GLU A 28 -1.89 -19.77 -9.29
C GLU A 28 -1.35 -18.46 -9.87
N ALA A 29 -1.61 -17.32 -9.22
CA ALA A 29 -1.08 -16.03 -9.65
C ALA A 29 0.42 -15.95 -9.35
N ALA A 30 1.23 -15.61 -10.35
CA ALA A 30 2.63 -15.27 -10.14
C ALA A 30 2.74 -13.86 -9.53
N PRO A 31 3.62 -13.65 -8.52
CA PRO A 31 3.85 -12.32 -7.98
C PRO A 31 4.52 -11.41 -9.01
N GLY A 32 4.28 -10.11 -8.88
CA GLY A 32 4.94 -9.10 -9.69
C GLY A 32 4.77 -7.69 -9.12
N GLN A 33 5.07 -6.70 -9.95
CA GLN A 33 4.76 -5.31 -9.61
C GLN A 33 3.25 -5.13 -9.61
N ALA A 34 2.69 -4.60 -8.52
CA ALA A 34 1.29 -4.22 -8.47
C ALA A 34 0.99 -3.19 -9.58
N SER A 35 -0.16 -3.32 -10.23
CA SER A 35 -0.60 -2.39 -11.29
C SER A 35 -1.08 -1.04 -10.75
N PHE A 36 -0.94 -0.81 -9.45
CA PHE A 36 -1.34 0.38 -8.74
C PHE A 36 -0.28 0.72 -7.69
N ASP A 37 -0.32 1.96 -7.24
CA ASP A 37 0.47 2.48 -6.13
C ASP A 37 -0.46 3.04 -5.03
N LEU A 38 0.12 3.35 -3.88
CA LEU A 38 -0.59 3.95 -2.75
C LEU A 38 0.04 5.28 -2.37
N MET A 39 -0.79 6.32 -2.37
CA MET A 39 -0.42 7.66 -1.89
C MET A 39 -0.74 7.77 -0.40
N VAL A 40 0.23 8.20 0.41
CA VAL A 40 0.09 8.35 1.87
C VAL A 40 0.51 9.75 2.32
N ASP A 41 -0.11 10.27 3.38
CA ASP A 41 0.15 11.64 3.85
C ASP A 41 1.55 11.79 4.46
N ASP A 42 2.01 10.79 5.21
CA ASP A 42 3.36 10.73 5.78
C ASP A 42 4.03 9.42 5.38
N LEU A 43 4.90 9.51 4.38
CA LEU A 43 5.61 8.37 3.81
C LEU A 43 6.55 7.72 4.83
N LYS A 44 7.20 8.51 5.69
CA LYS A 44 8.16 7.98 6.67
C LYS A 44 7.44 7.28 7.81
N ALA A 45 6.35 7.86 8.31
CA ALA A 45 5.51 7.21 9.31
C ALA A 45 4.92 5.89 8.77
N GLN A 46 4.47 5.87 7.51
CA GLN A 46 3.98 4.65 6.88
C GLN A 46 5.07 3.57 6.75
N GLN A 47 6.29 3.96 6.36
CA GLN A 47 7.43 3.04 6.26
C GLN A 47 7.73 2.40 7.63
N VAL A 48 7.77 3.19 8.69
CA VAL A 48 8.01 2.71 10.07
C VAL A 48 6.90 1.77 10.52
N ALA A 49 5.63 2.13 10.28
CA ALA A 49 4.49 1.28 10.64
C ALA A 49 4.55 -0.09 9.94
N LEU A 50 4.99 -0.15 8.68
CA LEU A 50 5.20 -1.41 7.96
C LEU A 50 6.36 -2.22 8.54
N GLN A 51 7.46 -1.58 8.92
CA GLN A 51 8.58 -2.26 9.60
C GLN A 51 8.16 -2.86 10.94
N GLU A 52 7.41 -2.10 11.74
CA GLU A 52 6.87 -2.55 13.03
C GLU A 52 5.87 -3.72 12.86
N ALA A 53 5.15 -3.75 11.75
CA ALA A 53 4.28 -4.86 11.37
C ALA A 53 5.02 -6.09 10.80
N GLY A 54 6.36 -6.04 10.71
CA GLY A 54 7.20 -7.16 10.28
C GLY A 54 7.47 -7.22 8.78
N TYR A 55 7.10 -6.19 8.01
CA TYR A 55 7.47 -6.07 6.60
C TYR A 55 8.88 -5.49 6.44
N ALA A 56 9.45 -5.67 5.25
CA ALA A 56 10.76 -5.14 4.88
C ALA A 56 10.64 -4.10 3.75
N PRO A 57 10.11 -2.89 4.01
CA PRO A 57 10.08 -1.84 3.00
C PRO A 57 11.51 -1.42 2.60
N SER A 58 11.70 -1.06 1.34
CA SER A 58 12.96 -0.50 0.84
C SER A 58 13.28 0.84 1.49
N GLU A 59 14.52 1.31 1.34
CA GLU A 59 14.86 2.70 1.63
C GLU A 59 13.98 3.68 0.83
N ILE A 60 13.69 4.84 1.44
CA ILE A 60 12.97 5.93 0.75
C ILE A 60 13.92 6.54 -0.27
N ARG A 61 13.43 6.66 -1.51
CA ARG A 61 14.10 7.33 -2.61
C ARG A 61 13.42 8.67 -2.85
N GLU A 62 14.19 9.75 -2.70
CA GLU A 62 13.72 11.10 -3.00
C GLU A 62 13.56 11.28 -4.52
N GLY A 63 12.38 11.68 -4.95
CA GLY A 63 12.09 12.00 -6.34
C GLY A 63 11.89 13.50 -6.57
N ARG A 64 11.73 13.89 -7.84
CA ARG A 64 11.48 15.31 -8.21
C ARG A 64 10.11 15.82 -7.76
N ILE A 65 9.15 14.92 -7.69
CA ILE A 65 7.74 15.22 -7.45
C ILE A 65 7.28 14.49 -6.19
N HIS A 66 7.53 13.18 -6.12
CA HIS A 66 7.21 12.36 -4.96
C HIS A 66 8.45 11.63 -4.46
N SER A 67 8.52 11.46 -3.15
CA SER A 67 9.39 10.46 -2.52
C SER A 67 8.68 9.12 -2.48
N VAL A 68 9.45 8.03 -2.55
CA VAL A 68 8.89 6.69 -2.79
C VAL A 68 9.62 5.60 -2.04
N PHE A 69 8.90 4.56 -1.60
CA PHE A 69 9.49 3.27 -1.24
C PHE A 69 8.64 2.12 -1.77
N ASP A 70 9.23 0.92 -1.84
CA ASP A 70 8.54 -0.29 -2.21
C ASP A 70 8.48 -1.27 -1.04
N VAL A 71 7.45 -2.10 -0.99
CA VAL A 71 7.35 -3.19 -0.02
C VAL A 71 6.83 -4.44 -0.71
N SER A 72 7.42 -5.59 -0.36
CA SER A 72 6.88 -6.90 -0.76
C SER A 72 5.75 -7.28 0.20
N GLU A 73 4.56 -7.57 -0.32
CA GLU A 73 3.48 -8.18 0.45
C GLU A 73 3.67 -9.71 0.58
N PRO A 74 2.92 -10.40 1.46
CA PRO A 74 3.17 -11.81 1.80
C PRO A 74 3.14 -12.80 0.61
N SER A 75 2.38 -12.52 -0.44
CA SER A 75 2.33 -13.34 -1.66
C SER A 75 3.44 -12.98 -2.67
N GLY A 76 4.28 -11.99 -2.35
CA GLY A 76 5.45 -11.58 -3.12
C GLY A 76 5.22 -10.43 -4.09
N ASN A 77 4.01 -9.86 -4.19
CA ASN A 77 3.81 -8.68 -5.02
C ASN A 77 4.56 -7.47 -4.44
N ILE A 78 5.04 -6.61 -5.32
CA ILE A 78 5.69 -5.36 -4.93
C ILE A 78 4.65 -4.24 -5.01
N ILE A 79 4.40 -3.58 -3.88
CA ILE A 79 3.52 -2.41 -3.78
C ILE A 79 4.38 -1.18 -3.56
N THR A 80 4.15 -0.15 -4.37
CA THR A 80 4.86 1.12 -4.30
C THR A 80 4.04 2.14 -3.50
N PHE A 81 4.70 2.84 -2.59
CA PHE A 81 4.13 3.89 -1.76
C PHE A 81 4.77 5.24 -2.09
N TYR A 82 3.94 6.26 -2.32
CA TYR A 82 4.36 7.64 -2.58
C TYR A 82 3.84 8.59 -1.50
N ASP A 83 4.56 9.68 -1.24
CA ASP A 83 4.07 10.77 -0.41
C ASP A 83 2.98 11.58 -1.13
N SER A 84 2.02 12.11 -0.38
CA SER A 84 0.96 12.96 -0.91
C SER A 84 1.43 14.42 -1.08
N HIS A 85 0.94 15.12 -2.11
CA HIS A 85 1.09 16.59 -2.21
C HIS A 85 -0.01 17.37 -1.48
N VAL A 86 -1.00 16.69 -0.91
CA VAL A 86 -2.14 17.37 -0.30
C VAL A 86 -1.69 18.04 1.01
N VAL A 87 -1.42 19.33 0.92
CA VAL A 87 -1.29 20.25 2.06
C VAL A 87 -2.58 21.06 2.19
N GLY A 88 -3.41 20.73 3.17
CA GLY A 88 -4.65 21.47 3.48
C GLY A 88 -5.72 20.61 4.18
N PRO A 89 -6.73 21.23 4.83
CA PRO A 89 -7.77 20.48 5.53
C PRO A 89 -8.66 19.71 4.54
N VAL A 90 -8.86 18.42 4.82
CA VAL A 90 -9.87 17.56 4.19
C VAL A 90 -11.22 17.69 4.88
#